data_AF-A0A925LGH6-F1
#
_entry.id   AF-A0A925LGH6-F1
#
_cell.length_a   1.000
_cell.length_b   1.000
_cell.length_c   1.000
_cell.angle_alpha   90.00
_cell.angle_beta   90.00
_cell.angle_gamma   90.00
#
_symmetry.space_group_name_H-M   'P 1'
#
loop_
_entity.id
_entity.type
_entity.pdbx_description
1 polymer ?
#
loop_
_entity_poly.entity_id
_entity_poly.type
_entity_poly.pdbx_seq_one_letter_code
_entity_poly.pdbx_strand_id
1 'polypeptide(L)'
;MEKNRMRPIENEKAVRMTYSRKKEVLEMPNLIEVQKNSYNWFLEEGLKEVFRDISPITDYSGNLILEFIDFSLNKDLKYTIDECKERDATYAAPLKVKVRLINKESDEINEHEIFMGDLPLMTDTGTFIINGAERVIVSQLVRSPGIYYSEERDKIGKKLFSATVIPNRGAWLEYETDSNDIFHVRVDRTRKVPITVLIRALGLGTDAQIIDMFGEDPKILASLDKDGSNSYEEGLIEVYKKIRPGEPPTVESAESLLGSMFFDSRRYDL
;
A
#
# COMPACT_ATOMS: atom_id res chain seq x y z
N MET A 1 -55.58 15.61 20.52
CA MET A 1 -55.15 14.20 20.45
C MET A 1 -55.41 13.70 19.03
N GLU A 2 -54.40 13.71 18.16
CA GLU A 2 -54.57 13.19 16.80
C GLU A 2 -54.78 11.67 16.85
N LYS A 3 -55.94 11.24 16.34
CA LYS A 3 -56.52 9.91 16.56
C LYS A 3 -56.02 8.82 15.61
N ASN A 4 -55.15 9.11 14.65
CA ASN A 4 -54.53 8.08 13.81
C ASN A 4 -53.03 8.24 13.79
N ARG A 5 -52.37 7.49 14.67
CA ARG A 5 -50.90 7.41 14.80
C ARG A 5 -50.26 6.42 13.84
N MET A 6 -51.05 5.69 13.06
CA MET A 6 -50.56 4.72 12.08
C MET A 6 -50.77 5.24 10.67
N ARG A 7 -49.75 5.09 9.83
CA ARG A 7 -49.80 5.33 8.38
C ARG A 7 -49.42 4.05 7.62
N PRO A 8 -50.02 3.79 6.45
CA PRO A 8 -49.60 2.67 5.60
C PRO A 8 -48.25 2.97 4.93
N ILE A 9 -47.41 1.95 4.83
CA ILE A 9 -46.26 1.87 3.93
C ILE A 9 -46.57 0.75 2.93
N GLU A 10 -46.60 1.09 1.65
CA GLU A 10 -46.78 0.11 0.57
C GLU A 10 -45.42 -0.52 0.23
N ASN A 11 -45.32 -1.84 0.36
CA ASN A 11 -44.28 -2.64 -0.27
C ASN A 11 -44.88 -3.35 -1.49
N GLU A 12 -44.04 -3.77 -2.44
CA GLU A 12 -44.46 -4.43 -3.69
C GLU A 12 -45.46 -5.58 -3.52
N LYS A 13 -45.42 -6.29 -2.38
CA LYS A 13 -46.28 -7.47 -2.11
C LYS A 13 -47.27 -7.30 -0.96
N ALA A 14 -47.16 -6.24 -0.15
CA ALA A 14 -47.99 -6.08 1.05
C ALA A 14 -47.98 -4.65 1.59
N VAL A 15 -49.04 -4.27 2.29
CA VAL A 15 -49.11 -2.99 3.02
C VAL A 15 -48.81 -3.21 4.49
N ARG A 16 -47.84 -2.47 5.03
CA ARG A 16 -47.47 -2.50 6.45
C ARG A 16 -47.86 -1.19 7.12
N MET A 17 -48.54 -1.27 8.26
CA MET A 17 -48.82 -0.08 9.07
C MET A 17 -47.60 0.29 9.92
N THR A 18 -47.18 1.56 9.88
CA THR A 18 -46.08 2.10 10.69
C THR A 18 -46.57 3.18 11.65
N TYR A 19 -45.93 3.25 12.82
CA TYR A 19 -46.10 4.35 13.80
C TYR A 19 -45.01 5.44 13.66
N SER A 20 -44.11 5.32 12.67
CA SER A 20 -43.01 6.27 12.49
C SER A 20 -43.53 7.67 12.21
N ARG A 21 -43.06 8.64 13.00
CA ARG A 21 -43.46 10.05 12.91
C ARG A 21 -42.52 10.89 12.06
N LYS A 22 -41.32 10.38 11.78
CA LYS A 22 -40.33 11.06 10.94
C LYS A 22 -40.45 10.55 9.51
N LYS A 23 -40.29 11.45 8.53
CA LYS A 23 -40.21 11.08 7.12
C LYS A 23 -38.79 10.58 6.86
N GLU A 24 -38.66 9.42 6.21
CA GLU A 24 -37.38 8.98 5.65
C GLU A 24 -37.06 9.88 4.45
N VAL A 25 -35.89 10.49 4.48
CA VAL A 25 -35.45 11.46 3.46
C VAL A 25 -34.67 10.77 2.34
N LEU A 26 -34.11 9.60 2.64
CA LEU A 26 -33.31 8.79 1.73
C LEU A 26 -33.83 7.36 1.79
N GLU A 27 -33.84 6.71 0.63
CA GLU A 27 -34.14 5.29 0.52
C GLU A 27 -32.94 4.45 0.96
N MET A 28 -33.20 3.20 1.31
CA MET A 28 -32.14 2.26 1.66
C MET A 28 -31.27 2.01 0.42
N PRO A 29 -29.94 2.23 0.49
CA PRO A 29 -29.06 1.91 -0.62
C PRO A 29 -28.96 0.40 -0.81
N ASN A 30 -28.34 -0.02 -1.91
CA ASN A 30 -28.08 -1.43 -2.13
C ASN A 30 -27.02 -1.92 -1.13
N LEU A 31 -27.41 -2.80 -0.22
CA LEU A 31 -26.54 -3.25 0.88
C LEU A 31 -25.30 -4.04 0.42
N ILE A 32 -25.28 -4.54 -0.82
CA ILE A 32 -24.12 -5.20 -1.43
C ILE A 32 -23.37 -4.32 -2.42
N GLU A 33 -23.73 -3.05 -2.55
CA GLU A 33 -23.12 -2.12 -3.51
C GLU A 33 -21.63 -1.95 -3.30
N VAL A 34 -21.17 -1.97 -2.04
CA VAL A 34 -19.74 -1.82 -1.70
C VAL A 34 -18.89 -2.88 -2.40
N GLN A 35 -19.37 -4.14 -2.40
CA GLN A 35 -18.67 -5.26 -3.05
C GLN A 35 -18.70 -5.11 -4.57
N LYS A 36 -19.89 -4.84 -5.15
CA LYS A 36 -20.06 -4.73 -6.60
C LYS A 36 -19.29 -3.54 -7.18
N ASN A 37 -19.36 -2.37 -6.52
CA ASN A 37 -18.67 -1.16 -6.95
C ASN A 37 -17.15 -1.33 -6.87
N SER A 38 -16.63 -1.91 -5.77
CA SER A 38 -15.20 -2.17 -5.63
C SER A 38 -14.67 -3.11 -6.73
N TYR A 39 -15.41 -4.17 -7.06
CA TYR A 39 -14.99 -5.12 -8.07
C TYR A 39 -15.13 -4.59 -9.50
N ASN A 40 -16.20 -3.83 -9.79
CA ASN A 40 -16.34 -3.16 -11.09
C ASN A 40 -15.21 -2.14 -11.31
N TRP A 41 -14.90 -1.32 -10.30
CA TRP A 41 -13.76 -0.41 -10.36
C TRP A 41 -12.44 -1.16 -10.60
N PHE A 42 -12.21 -2.27 -9.90
CA PHE A 42 -11.02 -3.11 -10.11
C PHE A 42 -10.91 -3.61 -11.56
N LEU A 43 -12.01 -4.05 -12.15
CA LEU A 43 -12.04 -4.54 -13.54
C LEU A 43 -11.91 -3.43 -14.59
N GLU A 44 -12.37 -2.21 -14.32
CA GLU A 44 -12.38 -1.13 -15.32
C GLU A 44 -11.13 -0.25 -15.26
N GLU A 45 -10.68 0.05 -14.04
CA GLU A 45 -9.60 1.02 -13.76
C GLU A 45 -8.43 0.35 -13.05
N GLY A 46 -8.68 -0.37 -11.95
CA GLY A 46 -7.62 -0.91 -11.08
C GLY A 46 -6.61 -1.80 -11.80
N LEU A 47 -7.06 -2.71 -12.68
CA LEU A 47 -6.16 -3.53 -13.50
C LEU A 47 -5.29 -2.69 -14.44
N LYS A 48 -5.85 -1.63 -15.04
CA LYS A 48 -5.10 -0.73 -15.94
C LYS A 48 -4.05 0.06 -15.16
N GLU A 49 -4.39 0.53 -13.97
CA GLU A 49 -3.45 1.24 -13.09
C GLU A 49 -2.26 0.35 -12.72
N VAL A 50 -2.50 -0.90 -12.33
CA VAL A 50 -1.43 -1.85 -12.00
C VAL A 50 -0.54 -2.13 -13.21
N PHE A 51 -1.10 -2.35 -14.40
CA PHE A 51 -0.28 -2.57 -15.60
C PHE A 51 0.52 -1.31 -15.99
N ARG A 52 -0.03 -0.11 -15.77
CA ARG A 52 0.68 1.15 -16.01
C ARG A 52 1.83 1.37 -15.02
N ASP A 53 1.67 1.00 -13.75
CA ASP A 53 2.74 1.16 -12.74
C ASP A 53 3.96 0.28 -13.06
N ILE A 54 3.73 -0.91 -13.61
CA ILE A 54 4.79 -1.86 -13.96
C ILE A 54 5.40 -1.54 -15.35
N SER A 55 4.66 -0.86 -16.23
CA SER A 55 5.10 -0.48 -17.56
C SER A 55 5.94 0.81 -17.56
N PRO A 56 7.02 0.91 -18.37
CA PRO A 56 7.63 -0.15 -19.17
C PRO A 56 8.62 -0.99 -18.35
N ILE A 57 8.74 -2.26 -18.72
CA ILE A 57 9.79 -3.15 -18.22
C ILE A 57 10.96 -3.11 -19.21
N THR A 58 12.14 -2.76 -18.73
CA THR A 58 13.38 -2.73 -19.52
C THR A 58 14.33 -3.81 -19.05
N ASP A 59 15.05 -4.43 -19.98
CA ASP A 59 16.16 -5.31 -19.65
C ASP A 59 17.34 -4.53 -19.05
N TYR A 60 18.34 -5.24 -18.52
CA TYR A 60 19.52 -4.63 -17.90
C TYR A 60 20.32 -3.77 -18.88
N SER A 61 20.36 -4.16 -20.17
CA SER A 61 21.09 -3.41 -21.21
C SER A 61 20.27 -2.23 -21.77
N GLY A 62 18.96 -2.18 -21.51
CA GLY A 62 18.04 -1.15 -22.02
C GLY A 62 17.66 -1.29 -23.49
N ASN A 63 17.96 -2.44 -24.10
CA ASN A 63 17.76 -2.76 -25.51
C ASN A 63 16.37 -3.37 -25.79
N LEU A 64 15.82 -4.12 -24.84
CA LEU A 64 14.49 -4.72 -24.92
C LEU A 64 13.55 -3.98 -23.97
N ILE A 65 12.47 -3.45 -24.52
CA ILE A 65 11.42 -2.77 -23.76
C ILE A 65 10.10 -3.52 -23.96
N LEU A 66 9.49 -3.92 -22.86
CA LEU A 66 8.15 -4.48 -22.84
C LEU A 66 7.16 -3.44 -22.32
N GLU A 67 6.21 -3.05 -23.16
CA GLU A 67 5.14 -2.11 -22.85
C GLU A 67 3.79 -2.83 -22.75
N PHE A 68 2.99 -2.45 -21.77
CA PHE A 68 1.62 -2.90 -21.64
C PHE A 68 0.68 -1.95 -22.38
N ILE A 69 -0.11 -2.46 -23.32
CA ILE A 69 -1.06 -1.66 -24.11
C ILE A 69 -2.45 -1.71 -23.46
N ASP A 70 -2.99 -2.91 -23.32
CA ASP A 70 -4.37 -3.13 -22.87
C ASP A 70 -4.55 -4.57 -22.39
N PHE A 71 -5.70 -4.88 -21.81
CA PHE A 71 -6.10 -6.25 -21.49
C PHE A 71 -7.51 -6.55 -21.99
N SER A 72 -7.79 -7.83 -22.18
CA SER A 72 -9.10 -8.34 -22.53
C SER A 72 -9.49 -9.45 -21.56
N LEU A 73 -10.74 -9.39 -21.10
CA LEU A 73 -11.39 -10.45 -20.34
C LEU A 73 -12.43 -11.10 -21.25
N ASN A 74 -12.19 -12.34 -21.66
CA ASN A 74 -13.18 -13.03 -22.47
C ASN A 74 -14.38 -13.42 -21.59
N LYS A 75 -15.54 -12.84 -21.88
CA LYS A 75 -16.79 -13.13 -21.17
C LYS A 75 -17.49 -14.38 -21.72
N ASP A 76 -16.93 -15.06 -22.72
CA ASP A 76 -17.34 -16.41 -23.09
C ASP A 76 -16.86 -17.40 -22.03
N LEU A 77 -17.67 -17.53 -20.98
CA LEU A 77 -17.37 -18.37 -19.84
C LEU A 77 -17.54 -19.85 -20.20
N LYS A 78 -16.62 -20.68 -19.69
CA LYS A 78 -16.67 -22.13 -19.89
C LYS A 78 -17.86 -22.79 -19.20
N TYR A 79 -18.29 -22.22 -18.07
CA TYR A 79 -19.34 -22.76 -17.20
C TYR A 79 -20.20 -21.64 -16.62
N THR A 80 -21.46 -21.96 -16.40
CA THR A 80 -22.39 -21.14 -15.59
C THR A 80 -22.09 -21.27 -14.09
N ILE A 81 -22.68 -20.40 -13.27
CA ILE A 81 -22.51 -20.42 -11.80
C ILE A 81 -22.94 -21.78 -11.22
N ASP A 82 -24.05 -22.34 -11.67
CA ASP A 82 -24.58 -23.62 -11.17
C ASP A 82 -23.69 -24.79 -11.60
N GLU A 83 -23.22 -24.80 -12.85
CA GLU A 83 -22.28 -25.83 -13.33
C GLU A 83 -20.94 -25.76 -12.58
N CYS A 84 -20.46 -24.57 -12.22
CA CYS A 84 -19.26 -24.44 -11.39
C CYS A 84 -19.44 -25.07 -10.01
N LYS A 85 -20.62 -24.92 -9.39
CA LYS A 85 -20.97 -25.54 -8.11
C LYS A 85 -21.07 -27.06 -8.20
N GLU A 86 -21.67 -27.58 -9.28
CA GLU A 86 -21.82 -29.03 -9.46
C GLU A 86 -20.51 -29.77 -9.80
N ARG A 87 -19.58 -29.08 -10.46
CA ARG A 87 -18.33 -29.69 -10.98
C ARG A 87 -17.10 -29.37 -10.15
N ASP A 88 -17.27 -28.78 -8.98
CA ASP A 88 -16.16 -28.27 -8.16
C ASP A 88 -15.21 -27.34 -8.93
N ALA A 89 -15.73 -26.57 -9.88
CA ALA A 89 -14.96 -25.66 -10.72
C ALA A 89 -15.00 -24.21 -10.21
N THR A 90 -14.08 -23.38 -10.68
CA THR A 90 -14.01 -21.95 -10.36
C THR A 90 -14.70 -21.13 -11.44
N TYR A 91 -15.56 -20.18 -11.04
CA TYR A 91 -16.23 -19.27 -11.96
C TYR A 91 -15.28 -18.11 -12.31
N ALA A 92 -14.64 -18.22 -13.48
CA ALA A 92 -13.58 -17.31 -13.91
C ALA A 92 -13.58 -17.06 -15.43
N ALA A 93 -13.04 -15.92 -15.82
CA ALA A 93 -12.79 -15.54 -17.22
C ALA A 93 -11.29 -15.52 -17.52
N PRO A 94 -10.86 -15.99 -18.71
CA PRO A 94 -9.46 -15.91 -19.10
C PRO A 94 -9.06 -14.44 -19.32
N LEU A 95 -8.06 -13.99 -18.56
CA LEU A 95 -7.42 -12.69 -18.69
C LEU A 95 -6.28 -12.79 -19.70
N LYS A 96 -6.37 -12.01 -20.76
CA LYS A 96 -5.31 -11.85 -21.74
C LYS A 96 -4.82 -10.41 -21.75
N VAL A 97 -3.53 -10.22 -21.93
CA VAL A 97 -2.90 -8.92 -21.94
C VAL A 97 -2.20 -8.72 -23.28
N LYS A 98 -2.43 -7.55 -23.88
CA LYS A 98 -1.75 -7.11 -25.10
C LYS A 98 -0.49 -6.36 -24.70
N VAL A 99 0.65 -6.92 -25.09
CA VAL A 99 1.96 -6.35 -24.82
C VAL A 99 2.66 -6.01 -26.13
N ARG A 100 3.53 -5.00 -26.07
CA ARG A 100 4.42 -4.62 -27.16
C ARG A 100 5.85 -4.82 -26.72
N LEU A 101 6.58 -5.64 -27.46
CA LEU A 101 8.02 -5.80 -27.29
C LEU A 101 8.73 -4.93 -28.34
N ILE A 102 9.52 -3.98 -27.87
CA ILE A 102 10.33 -3.08 -28.68
C ILE A 102 11.79 -3.53 -28.53
N ASN A 103 12.40 -3.94 -29.63
CA ASN A 103 13.83 -4.20 -29.68
C ASN A 103 14.55 -3.01 -30.34
N LYS A 104 15.31 -2.26 -29.54
CA LYS A 104 16.05 -1.08 -30.02
C LYS A 104 17.23 -1.41 -30.93
N GLU A 105 17.76 -2.64 -30.88
CA GLU A 105 18.88 -3.03 -31.73
C GLU A 105 18.43 -3.32 -33.17
N SER A 106 17.26 -3.97 -33.33
CA SER A 106 16.69 -4.28 -34.63
C SER A 106 15.65 -3.26 -35.13
N ASP A 107 15.26 -2.29 -34.28
CA ASP A 107 14.14 -1.37 -34.51
C ASP A 107 12.80 -2.08 -34.80
N GLU A 108 12.66 -3.31 -34.27
CA GLU A 108 11.47 -4.13 -34.46
C GLU A 108 10.49 -3.92 -33.31
N ILE A 109 9.21 -3.78 -33.67
CA ILE A 109 8.10 -3.67 -32.74
C ILE A 109 7.16 -4.84 -32.98
N ASN A 110 7.06 -5.73 -31.99
CA ASN A 110 6.20 -6.90 -32.06
C ASN A 110 5.08 -6.80 -31.00
N GLU A 111 3.84 -6.96 -31.43
CA GLU A 111 2.69 -6.99 -30.52
C GLU A 111 2.22 -8.44 -30.32
N HIS A 112 2.02 -8.81 -29.06
CA HIS A 112 1.58 -10.14 -28.68
C HIS A 112 0.40 -10.07 -27.71
N GLU A 113 -0.53 -11.00 -27.85
CA GLU A 113 -1.58 -11.24 -26.87
C GLU A 113 -1.18 -12.45 -26.01
N ILE A 114 -0.93 -12.23 -24.72
CA ILE A 114 -0.44 -13.23 -23.78
C ILE A 114 -1.57 -13.60 -22.81
N PHE A 115 -1.79 -14.89 -22.60
CA PHE A 115 -2.68 -15.38 -21.55
C PHE A 115 -1.99 -15.27 -20.19
N MET A 116 -2.57 -14.49 -19.27
CA MET A 116 -2.02 -14.29 -17.92
C MET A 116 -2.57 -15.29 -16.90
N GLY A 117 -3.80 -15.77 -17.11
CA GLY A 117 -4.48 -16.68 -16.20
C GLY A 117 -5.98 -16.51 -16.21
N ASP A 118 -6.67 -17.33 -15.44
CA ASP A 118 -8.12 -17.22 -15.25
C ASP A 118 -8.43 -16.31 -14.04
N LEU A 119 -9.16 -15.21 -14.26
CA LEU A 119 -9.56 -14.26 -13.22
C LEU A 119 -10.96 -14.62 -12.70
N PRO A 120 -11.12 -14.95 -11.39
CA PRO A 120 -12.42 -15.22 -10.80
C PRO A 120 -13.38 -14.04 -10.95
N LEU A 121 -14.60 -14.31 -11.39
CA LEU A 121 -15.64 -13.31 -11.59
C LEU A 121 -16.60 -13.24 -10.40
N MET A 122 -17.03 -12.03 -10.08
CA MET A 122 -18.07 -11.80 -9.06
C MET A 122 -19.45 -12.17 -9.62
N THR A 123 -20.24 -12.88 -8.82
CA THR A 123 -21.64 -13.22 -9.11
C THR A 123 -22.56 -12.01 -8.90
N ASP A 124 -23.81 -12.09 -9.32
CA ASP A 124 -24.79 -11.01 -9.12
C ASP A 124 -25.06 -10.68 -7.65
N THR A 125 -24.86 -11.65 -6.76
CA THR A 125 -25.03 -11.55 -5.31
C THR A 125 -23.80 -10.99 -4.58
N GLY A 126 -22.70 -10.70 -5.29
CA GLY A 126 -21.49 -10.16 -4.70
C GLY A 126 -20.55 -11.21 -4.11
N THR A 127 -20.64 -12.46 -4.59
CA THR A 127 -19.83 -13.60 -4.12
C THR A 127 -18.93 -14.14 -5.24
N PHE A 128 -18.04 -15.07 -4.92
CA PHE A 128 -17.17 -15.75 -5.87
C PHE A 128 -17.34 -17.27 -5.73
N ILE A 129 -17.31 -18.01 -6.84
CA ILE A 129 -17.29 -19.48 -6.80
C ILE A 129 -15.86 -19.95 -7.02
N ILE A 130 -15.24 -20.52 -5.98
CA ILE A 130 -13.87 -21.03 -6.02
C ILE A 130 -13.92 -22.53 -5.69
N ASN A 131 -13.57 -23.36 -6.67
CA ASN A 131 -13.61 -24.82 -6.58
C ASN A 131 -14.97 -25.33 -6.07
N GLY A 132 -16.06 -24.93 -6.72
CA GLY A 132 -17.45 -25.27 -6.36
C GLY A 132 -18.00 -24.57 -5.12
N ALA A 133 -17.15 -24.02 -4.26
CA ALA A 133 -17.57 -23.37 -3.03
C ALA A 133 -17.78 -21.86 -3.22
N GLU A 134 -18.91 -21.36 -2.70
CA GLU A 134 -19.21 -19.94 -2.69
C GLU A 134 -18.44 -19.23 -1.56
N ARG A 135 -17.77 -18.14 -1.89
CA ARG A 135 -16.88 -17.38 -1.01
C ARG A 135 -17.21 -15.89 -1.09
N VAL A 136 -16.95 -15.20 0.01
CA VAL A 136 -17.10 -13.74 0.13
C VAL A 136 -15.76 -13.15 0.53
N ILE A 137 -15.36 -12.10 -0.17
CA ILE A 137 -14.20 -11.29 0.23
C ILE A 137 -14.71 -10.21 1.19
N VAL A 138 -14.18 -10.22 2.42
CA VAL A 138 -14.57 -9.26 3.45
C VAL A 138 -13.66 -8.04 3.40
N SER A 139 -14.25 -6.85 3.56
CA SER A 139 -13.49 -5.61 3.65
C SER A 139 -12.63 -5.60 4.92
N GLN A 140 -11.35 -5.32 4.77
CA GLN A 140 -10.42 -5.18 5.89
C GLN A 140 -10.29 -3.71 6.27
N LEU A 141 -10.30 -3.42 7.58
CA LEU A 141 -9.97 -2.10 8.10
C LEU A 141 -8.48 -2.06 8.41
N VAL A 142 -7.75 -1.23 7.67
CA VAL A 142 -6.32 -0.96 7.85
C VAL A 142 -6.10 0.52 8.16
N ARG A 143 -4.95 0.86 8.75
CA ARG A 143 -4.57 2.27 8.92
C ARG A 143 -4.27 2.86 7.54
N SER A 144 -4.68 4.10 7.33
CA SER A 144 -4.30 4.85 6.14
C SER A 144 -2.78 5.04 6.13
N PRO A 145 -2.16 5.06 4.95
CA PRO A 145 -0.84 5.65 4.80
C PRO A 145 -0.81 7.10 5.30
N GLY A 146 0.32 7.52 5.87
CA GLY A 146 0.50 8.85 6.42
C GLY A 146 1.41 8.90 7.66
N ILE A 147 1.42 10.07 8.30
CA ILE A 147 2.24 10.34 9.48
C ILE A 147 1.34 10.37 10.72
N TYR A 148 1.65 9.52 11.69
CA TYR A 148 0.94 9.42 12.96
C TYR A 148 1.84 9.89 14.09
N TYR A 149 1.30 10.72 14.98
CA TYR A 149 1.99 11.17 16.19
C TYR A 149 1.33 10.56 17.42
N SER A 150 2.14 10.22 18.42
CA SER A 150 1.66 9.80 19.74
C SER A 150 2.48 10.42 20.86
N GLU A 151 1.80 10.67 21.98
CA GLU A 151 2.39 11.11 23.24
C GLU A 151 2.18 10.00 24.28
N GLU A 152 3.27 9.52 24.86
CA GLU A 152 3.26 8.58 25.98
C GLU A 152 3.96 9.22 27.19
N ARG A 153 3.77 8.64 28.38
CA ARG A 153 4.50 9.05 29.58
C ARG A 153 5.32 7.88 30.09
N ASP A 154 6.61 8.12 30.29
CA ASP A 154 7.48 7.14 30.94
C ASP A 154 7.09 6.95 32.42
N LYS A 155 7.64 5.92 33.07
CA LYS A 155 7.44 5.59 34.49
C LYS A 155 7.75 6.76 35.44
N ILE A 156 8.62 7.68 35.03
CA ILE A 156 9.04 8.86 35.80
C ILE A 156 8.10 10.07 35.53
N GLY A 157 7.14 9.92 34.62
CA GLY A 157 6.16 10.96 34.26
C GLY A 157 6.61 11.90 33.15
N LYS A 158 7.80 11.69 32.57
CA LYS A 158 8.31 12.44 31.42
C LYS A 158 7.50 12.12 30.16
N LYS A 159 7.12 13.15 29.40
CA LYS A 159 6.45 13.00 28.10
C LYS A 159 7.44 12.48 27.06
N LEU A 160 7.09 11.40 26.41
CA LEU A 160 7.78 10.84 25.25
C LEU A 160 6.91 11.05 24.02
N PHE A 161 7.53 11.55 22.96
CA PHE A 161 6.87 11.73 21.67
C PHE A 161 7.40 10.70 20.70
N SER A 162 6.49 10.14 19.91
CA SER A 162 6.84 9.28 18.78
C SER A 162 6.06 9.68 17.54
N ALA A 163 6.67 9.45 16.38
CA ALA A 163 6.04 9.62 15.09
C ALA A 163 6.26 8.36 14.24
N THR A 164 5.24 7.92 13.51
CA THR A 164 5.33 6.78 12.60
C THR A 164 4.90 7.23 11.21
N VAL A 165 5.79 7.07 10.25
CA VAL A 165 5.50 7.27 8.82
C VAL A 165 5.18 5.90 8.23
N ILE A 166 3.93 5.73 7.84
CA ILE A 166 3.40 4.51 7.24
C ILE A 166 3.22 4.79 5.74
N PRO A 167 4.06 4.25 4.86
CA PRO A 167 3.84 4.35 3.41
C PRO A 167 2.73 3.41 2.97
N ASN A 168 2.12 3.70 1.81
CA ASN A 168 1.25 2.78 1.09
C ASN A 168 2.02 1.53 0.65
N ARG A 169 3.25 1.72 0.14
CA ARG A 169 4.19 0.66 -0.21
C ARG A 169 5.60 1.08 0.19
N GLY A 170 6.31 0.23 0.92
CA GLY A 170 7.72 0.45 1.24
C GLY A 170 8.04 0.37 2.73
N ALA A 171 9.24 0.85 3.09
CA ALA A 171 9.80 0.76 4.43
C ALA A 171 9.17 1.76 5.42
N TRP A 172 8.87 1.30 6.63
CA TRP A 172 8.34 2.20 7.66
C TRP A 172 9.46 3.03 8.30
N LEU A 173 9.15 4.27 8.69
CA LEU A 173 10.03 5.08 9.53
C LEU A 173 9.34 5.36 10.87
N GLU A 174 9.97 4.91 11.95
CA GLU A 174 9.48 5.09 13.31
C GLU A 174 10.47 5.97 14.08
N TYR A 175 9.99 7.09 14.59
CA TYR A 175 10.73 8.07 15.37
C TYR A 175 10.28 8.01 16.82
N GLU A 176 11.21 7.96 17.77
CA GLU A 176 10.88 7.92 19.20
C GLU A 176 11.88 8.72 20.04
N THR A 177 11.39 9.48 21.02
CA THR A 177 12.23 10.09 22.06
C THR A 177 12.27 9.17 23.27
N ASP A 178 13.44 9.00 23.89
CA ASP A 178 13.58 8.25 25.13
C ASP A 178 13.65 9.14 26.39
N SER A 179 13.72 8.49 27.56
CA SER A 179 13.74 9.18 28.86
C SER A 179 15.00 10.03 29.08
N ASN A 180 16.07 9.81 28.31
CA ASN A 180 17.31 10.58 28.36
C ASN A 180 17.33 11.71 27.32
N ASP A 181 16.17 12.05 26.73
CA ASP A 181 16.05 13.06 25.65
C ASP A 181 16.75 12.68 24.34
N ILE A 182 17.20 11.42 24.19
CA ILE A 182 17.81 10.99 22.93
C ILE A 182 16.70 10.70 21.93
N PHE A 183 16.85 11.30 20.74
CA PHE A 183 15.95 11.07 19.63
C PHE A 183 16.46 9.93 18.74
N HIS A 184 15.66 8.88 18.62
CA HIS A 184 15.96 7.67 17.85
C HIS A 184 15.06 7.52 16.63
N VAL A 185 15.56 6.77 15.65
CA VAL A 185 14.81 6.30 14.48
C VAL A 185 14.99 4.79 14.30
N ARG A 186 13.94 4.12 13.80
CA ARG A 186 13.97 2.75 13.29
C ARG A 186 13.55 2.77 11.83
N VAL A 187 14.34 2.10 10.99
CA VAL A 187 14.04 1.88 9.58
C VAL A 187 13.49 0.47 9.43
N ASP A 188 12.28 0.33 8.91
CA ASP A 188 11.63 -0.95 8.62
C ASP A 188 11.67 -1.97 9.78
N ARG A 189 11.27 -1.54 10.98
CA ARG A 189 11.23 -2.38 12.21
C ARG A 189 12.58 -2.97 12.63
N THR A 190 13.69 -2.40 12.16
CA THR A 190 15.03 -2.78 12.60
C THR A 190 15.38 -2.18 13.97
N ARG A 191 16.61 -2.45 14.45
CA ARG A 191 17.10 -1.87 15.71
C ARG A 191 17.23 -0.36 15.57
N LYS A 192 16.86 0.35 16.64
CA LYS A 192 16.95 1.81 16.69
C LYS A 192 18.39 2.32 16.62
N VAL A 193 18.55 3.47 15.98
CA VAL A 193 19.77 4.28 15.93
C VAL A 193 19.42 5.73 16.28
N PRO A 194 20.37 6.54 16.80
CA PRO A 194 20.17 7.98 16.92
C PRO A 194 19.73 8.58 15.58
N ILE A 195 18.81 9.54 15.61
CA ILE A 195 18.29 10.18 14.40
C ILE A 195 19.39 10.82 13.54
N THR A 196 20.45 11.29 14.18
CA THR A 196 21.61 11.93 13.53
C THR A 196 22.31 10.97 12.56
N VAL A 197 22.33 9.66 12.84
CA VAL A 197 22.88 8.63 11.93
C VAL A 197 22.13 8.64 10.60
N LEU A 198 20.79 8.69 10.65
CA LEU A 198 19.97 8.76 9.44
C LEU A 198 20.12 10.11 8.74
N ILE A 199 20.19 11.22 9.49
CA ILE A 199 20.41 12.56 8.93
C ILE A 199 21.75 12.61 8.17
N ARG A 200 22.82 12.01 8.73
CA ARG A 200 24.10 11.87 8.04
C ARG A 200 23.94 11.04 6.77
N ALA A 201 23.29 9.88 6.84
CA ALA A 201 23.03 9.02 5.69
C ALA A 201 22.20 9.69 4.57
N LEU A 202 21.47 10.76 4.88
CA LEU A 202 20.70 11.56 3.92
C LEU A 202 21.47 12.75 3.33
N GLY A 203 22.72 12.98 3.74
CA GLY A 203 23.62 13.96 3.11
C GLY A 203 24.21 15.04 4.04
N LEU A 204 23.76 15.15 5.30
CA LEU A 204 24.32 16.10 6.27
C LEU A 204 25.41 15.42 7.10
N GLY A 205 26.58 15.24 6.51
CA GLY A 205 27.63 14.39 7.06
C GLY A 205 28.26 14.86 8.37
N THR A 206 28.28 16.18 8.66
CA THR A 206 29.00 16.75 9.82
C THR A 206 28.07 17.32 10.88
N ASP A 207 28.50 17.32 12.13
CA ASP A 207 27.76 17.84 13.29
C ASP A 207 27.38 19.30 13.10
N ALA A 208 28.31 20.10 12.56
CA ALA A 208 28.08 21.51 12.27
C ALA A 208 26.93 21.71 11.26
N GLN A 209 26.81 20.87 10.23
CA GLN A 209 25.69 20.95 9.28
C GLN A 209 24.36 20.57 9.91
N ILE A 210 24.37 19.56 10.79
CA ILE A 210 23.16 19.13 11.52
C ILE A 210 22.71 20.23 12.48
N ILE A 211 23.63 20.83 13.24
CA ILE A 211 23.35 21.93 14.16
C ILE A 211 22.89 23.19 13.41
N ASP A 212 23.49 23.50 12.26
CA ASP A 212 23.05 24.65 11.43
C ASP A 212 21.62 24.47 10.91
N MET A 213 21.23 23.26 10.51
CA MET A 213 19.89 22.98 10.00
C MET A 213 18.81 22.90 11.09
N PHE A 214 19.09 22.22 12.20
CA PHE A 214 18.08 21.92 13.24
C PHE A 214 18.19 22.82 14.48
N GLY A 215 19.25 23.63 14.58
CA GLY A 215 19.57 24.43 15.74
C GLY A 215 20.18 23.62 16.90
N GLU A 216 20.53 24.33 17.98
CA GLU A 216 21.03 23.74 19.23
C GLU A 216 19.88 23.17 20.09
N ASP A 217 19.00 22.34 19.50
CA ASP A 217 17.97 21.65 20.28
C ASP A 217 18.62 20.61 21.21
N PRO A 218 18.27 20.57 22.51
CA PRO A 218 18.89 19.66 23.47
C PRO A 218 18.80 18.18 23.09
N LYS A 219 17.73 17.76 22.38
CA LYS A 219 17.57 16.35 21.95
C LYS A 219 18.48 16.01 20.79
N ILE A 220 18.69 16.96 19.86
CA ILE A 220 19.62 16.80 18.75
C ILE A 220 21.05 16.71 19.28
N LEU A 221 21.44 17.59 20.21
CA LEU A 221 22.74 17.54 20.86
C LEU A 221 22.95 16.22 21.62
N ALA A 222 21.97 15.77 22.40
CA ALA A 222 22.03 14.48 23.10
C ALA A 222 22.10 13.29 22.13
N SER A 223 21.46 13.37 20.95
CA SER A 223 21.57 12.36 19.90
C SER A 223 22.95 12.36 19.23
N LEU A 224 23.55 13.53 18.99
CA LEU A 224 24.93 13.63 18.46
C LEU A 224 25.93 12.98 19.42
N ASP A 225 25.80 13.22 20.74
CA ASP A 225 26.66 12.58 21.76
C ASP A 225 26.56 11.04 21.79
N LYS A 226 25.46 10.49 21.28
CA LYS A 226 25.21 9.04 21.19
C LYS A 226 25.49 8.47 19.81
N ASP A 227 25.72 9.34 18.84
CA ASP A 227 26.08 8.96 17.48
C ASP A 227 27.53 8.47 17.45
N GLY A 228 27.74 7.26 16.96
CA GLY A 228 29.09 6.72 16.75
C GLY A 228 29.71 7.16 15.42
N SER A 229 28.91 7.76 14.53
CA SER A 229 29.31 8.17 13.19
C SER A 229 29.60 9.67 13.13
N ASN A 230 30.60 10.04 12.33
CA ASN A 230 31.09 11.42 12.19
C ASN A 230 31.11 11.90 10.73
N SER A 231 30.68 11.06 9.78
CA SER A 231 30.64 11.38 8.36
C SER A 231 29.39 10.81 7.65
N TYR A 232 29.18 11.24 6.41
CA TYR A 232 28.15 10.71 5.52
C TYR A 232 28.29 9.19 5.33
N GLU A 233 29.50 8.74 5.01
CA GLU A 233 29.82 7.33 4.74
C GLU A 233 29.63 6.44 5.96
N GLU A 234 30.04 6.93 7.14
CA GLU A 234 29.82 6.20 8.40
C GLU A 234 28.34 6.10 8.74
N GLY A 235 27.57 7.17 8.51
CA GLY A 235 26.11 7.17 8.66
C GLY A 235 25.43 6.14 7.75
N LEU A 236 25.78 6.13 6.45
CA LEU A 236 25.30 5.15 5.48
C LEU A 236 25.59 3.71 5.94
N ILE A 237 26.83 3.44 6.35
CA ILE A 237 27.27 2.12 6.80
C ILE A 237 26.52 1.68 8.07
N GLU A 238 26.33 2.58 9.04
CA GLU A 238 25.61 2.25 10.26
C GLU A 238 24.14 1.92 10.00
N VAL A 239 23.45 2.68 9.14
CA VAL A 239 22.07 2.36 8.72
C VAL A 239 22.05 1.00 7.99
N TYR A 240 22.98 0.78 7.05
CA TYR A 240 23.07 -0.48 6.31
C TYR A 240 23.23 -1.69 7.22
N LYS A 241 24.13 -1.62 8.21
CA LYS A 241 24.34 -2.70 9.18
C LYS A 241 23.08 -3.04 9.98
N LYS A 242 22.18 -2.07 10.23
CA LYS A 242 20.90 -2.36 10.93
C LYS A 242 19.90 -3.06 10.02
N ILE A 243 19.84 -2.66 8.75
CA ILE A 243 18.94 -3.25 7.77
C ILE A 243 19.44 -4.64 7.33
N ARG A 244 20.75 -4.80 7.13
CA ARG A 244 21.39 -6.02 6.62
C ARG A 244 22.59 -6.43 7.49
N PRO A 245 22.36 -6.99 8.69
CA PRO A 245 23.43 -7.28 9.66
C PRO A 245 24.40 -8.39 9.24
N GLY A 246 24.08 -9.19 8.22
CA GLY A 246 24.91 -10.31 7.74
C GLY A 246 25.74 -10.04 6.49
N GLU A 247 25.59 -8.86 5.87
CA GLU A 247 26.29 -8.52 4.63
C GLU A 247 27.43 -7.54 4.92
N PRO A 248 28.61 -7.70 4.29
CA PRO A 248 29.70 -6.75 4.44
C PRO A 248 29.27 -5.38 3.90
N PRO A 249 29.30 -4.31 4.73
CA PRO A 249 28.84 -3.00 4.30
C PRO A 249 29.88 -2.34 3.38
N THR A 250 29.45 -1.84 2.24
CA THR A 250 30.22 -0.89 1.42
C THR A 250 29.41 0.40 1.27
N VAL A 251 30.08 1.52 1.05
CA VAL A 251 29.40 2.82 0.91
C VAL A 251 28.45 2.80 -0.28
N GLU A 252 28.90 2.26 -1.41
CA GLU A 252 28.10 2.15 -2.64
C GLU A 252 26.85 1.27 -2.45
N SER A 253 26.97 0.13 -1.77
CA SER A 253 25.81 -0.73 -1.52
C SER A 253 24.83 -0.10 -0.54
N ALA A 254 25.34 0.64 0.45
CA ALA A 254 24.52 1.36 1.42
C ALA A 254 23.74 2.52 0.80
N GLU A 255 24.41 3.32 -0.04
CA GLU A 255 23.81 4.42 -0.78
C GLU A 255 22.75 3.92 -1.76
N SER A 256 23.07 2.88 -2.55
CA SER A 256 22.12 2.26 -3.48
C SER A 256 20.90 1.67 -2.76
N LEU A 257 21.11 1.01 -1.61
CA LEU A 257 20.01 0.47 -0.81
C LEU A 257 19.08 1.58 -0.32
N LEU A 258 19.60 2.62 0.31
CA LEU A 258 18.80 3.74 0.83
C LEU A 258 18.09 4.51 -0.29
N GLY A 259 18.80 4.76 -1.40
CA GLY A 259 18.24 5.33 -2.62
C GLY A 259 17.02 4.52 -3.09
N SER A 260 17.19 3.21 -3.25
CA SER A 260 16.10 2.33 -3.68
C SER A 260 14.98 2.18 -2.65
N MET A 261 15.27 2.36 -1.36
CA MET A 261 14.30 2.11 -0.29
C MET A 261 13.33 3.27 -0.11
N PHE A 262 13.80 4.52 -0.28
CA PHE A 262 13.01 5.72 0.02
C PHE A 262 12.79 6.64 -1.18
N PHE A 263 13.61 6.55 -2.23
CA PHE A 263 13.60 7.51 -3.35
C PHE A 263 13.27 6.86 -4.70
N ASP A 264 13.09 5.53 -4.75
CA ASP A 264 12.56 4.84 -5.93
C ASP A 264 11.03 4.73 -5.81
N SER A 265 10.31 5.44 -6.68
CA SER A 265 8.83 5.44 -6.71
C SER A 265 8.23 4.05 -6.98
N ARG A 266 9.01 3.13 -7.56
CA ARG A 266 8.58 1.73 -7.77
C ARG A 266 8.64 0.90 -6.48
N ARG A 267 9.32 1.39 -5.45
CA ARG A 267 9.52 0.67 -4.18
C ARG A 267 8.93 1.42 -2.99
N TYR A 268 8.83 2.73 -3.09
CA TYR A 268 8.31 3.61 -2.06
C TYR A 268 7.17 4.48 -2.59
N ASP A 269 6.02 4.42 -1.93
CA ASP A 269 4.84 5.21 -2.24
C ASP A 269 4.15 5.60 -0.92
N LEU A 270 3.81 6.88 -0.77
CA LEU A 270 3.26 7.46 0.46
C LEU A 270 1.74 7.58 0.40
#